data_AF-A0A519SZE8-F1
#
_entry.id   AF-A0A519SZE8-F1
#
_cell.length_a   1.000
_cell.length_b   1.000
_cell.length_c   1.000
_cell.angle_alpha   90.00
_cell.angle_beta   90.00
_cell.angle_gamma   90.00
#
_symmetry.space_group_name_H-M   'P 1'
#
loop_
_entity.id
_entity.type
_entity.pdbx_description
1 polymer ?
#
loop_
_entity_poly.entity_id
_entity_poly.type
_entity_poly.pdbx_seq_one_letter_code
_entity_poly.pdbx_strand_id
1 'polypeptide(L)' 'MATFTVERLSFQHLTELPNAWQNADYLALLQQLNYDNPEALAPAELKEMCQMAITDLEPAAAAEAVLTYLFSEELKDGQ' A
#
# COMPACT_ATOMS: atom_id res chain seq x y z
N MET A 1 14.96 -47.96 7.86
CA MET A 1 14.63 -46.63 7.31
C MET A 1 13.68 -45.97 8.28
N ALA A 2 13.99 -44.77 8.77
CA ALA A 2 13.10 -44.05 9.67
C ALA A 2 12.06 -43.30 8.83
N THR A 3 10.79 -43.46 9.19
CA THR A 3 9.66 -42.77 8.55
C THR A 3 9.27 -41.59 9.42
N PHE A 4 9.27 -40.39 8.86
CA PHE A 4 8.85 -39.17 9.55
C PHE A 4 7.49 -38.74 9.01
N THR A 5 6.55 -38.48 9.91
CA THR A 5 5.24 -37.90 9.58
C THR A 5 5.31 -36.41 9.87
N VAL A 6 5.09 -35.59 8.85
CA VAL A 6 5.05 -34.13 8.98
C VAL A 6 3.59 -33.71 9.09
N GLU A 7 3.27 -32.98 10.14
CA GLU A 7 1.94 -32.44 10.40
C GLU A 7 2.01 -30.92 10.52
N ARG A 8 0.98 -30.21 10.04
CA ARG A 8 0.92 -28.76 10.07
C ARG A 8 0.63 -28.28 11.50
N LEU A 9 1.66 -27.75 12.17
CA LEU A 9 1.55 -27.24 13.56
C LEU A 9 0.61 -26.04 13.69
N SER A 10 0.64 -25.12 12.73
CA SER A 10 -0.23 -23.95 12.74
C SER A 10 -0.42 -23.39 11.32
N PHE A 11 -1.51 -22.65 11.14
CA PHE A 11 -1.81 -21.93 9.92
C PHE A 11 -2.64 -20.70 10.29
N GLN A 12 -2.28 -19.54 9.77
CA GLN A 12 -3.04 -18.30 9.96
C GLN A 12 -3.40 -17.73 8.60
N HIS A 13 -4.65 -17.31 8.49
CA HIS A 13 -5.10 -16.46 7.41
C HIS A 13 -4.90 -15.01 7.82
N LEU A 14 -4.18 -14.25 7.01
CA LEU A 14 -4.03 -12.81 7.15
C LEU A 14 -4.95 -12.14 6.14
N THR A 15 -5.85 -11.28 6.61
CA THR A 15 -6.71 -10.45 5.76
C THR A 15 -5.95 -9.28 5.16
N GLU A 16 -4.96 -8.78 5.88
CA GLU A 16 -4.04 -7.74 5.46
C GLU A 16 -2.64 -8.04 5.99
N LEU A 17 -1.62 -7.54 5.30
CA LEU A 17 -0.25 -7.61 5.77
C LEU A 17 -0.06 -6.57 6.87
N PRO A 18 0.18 -6.97 8.13
CA PRO A 18 0.36 -6.02 9.21
C PRO A 18 1.60 -5.15 8.93
N ASN A 19 1.46 -3.84 9.11
CA ASN A 19 2.52 -2.84 8.93
C ASN A 19 3.07 -2.72 7.49
N ALA A 20 2.41 -3.28 6.48
CA ALA A 20 2.85 -3.14 5.09
C ALA A 20 2.83 -1.69 4.59
N TRP A 21 1.98 -0.86 5.18
CA TRP A 21 1.86 0.57 4.92
C TRP A 21 1.77 1.32 6.25
N GLN A 22 2.49 2.42 6.35
CA GLN A 22 2.52 3.35 7.46
C GLN A 22 1.78 4.65 7.07
N ASN A 23 1.45 5.46 8.07
CA ASN A 23 0.82 6.76 7.84
C ASN A 23 1.65 7.67 6.91
N ALA A 24 2.98 7.57 6.97
CA ALA A 24 3.88 8.29 6.09
C ALA A 24 3.68 7.90 4.62
N ASP A 25 3.41 6.62 4.34
CA ASP A 25 3.17 6.14 2.97
C ASP A 25 1.87 6.69 2.40
N TYR A 26 0.79 6.70 3.20
CA TYR A 26 -0.48 7.30 2.81
C TYR A 26 -0.37 8.81 2.61
N LEU A 27 0.38 9.50 3.46
CA LEU A 27 0.65 10.93 3.31
C LEU A 27 1.39 11.22 1.99
N ALA A 28 2.45 10.45 1.70
CA ALA A 28 3.24 10.62 0.47
C ALA A 28 2.41 10.34 -0.79
N LEU A 29 1.57 9.30 -0.77
CA LEU A 29 0.63 9.04 -1.86
C LEU A 29 -0.36 10.19 -2.05
N LEU A 30 -0.97 10.69 -0.97
CA LEU A 30 -1.89 11.83 -1.05
C LEU A 30 -1.22 13.08 -1.62
N GLN A 31 0.04 13.34 -1.26
CA GLN A 31 0.83 14.43 -1.85
C GLN A 31 1.06 14.22 -3.35
N GLN A 32 1.41 13.00 -3.77
CA GLN A 32 1.61 12.66 -5.19
C GLN A 32 0.30 12.78 -6.00
N LEU A 33 -0.83 12.49 -5.38
CA LEU A 33 -2.17 12.65 -5.95
C LEU A 33 -2.65 14.10 -5.99
N ASN A 34 -1.82 15.07 -5.59
CA ASN A 34 -2.15 16.50 -5.46
C ASN A 34 -3.35 16.75 -4.54
N TYR A 35 -3.49 15.97 -3.47
CA TYR A 35 -4.51 16.23 -2.45
C TYR A 35 -4.17 17.52 -1.69
N ASP A 36 -5.20 18.34 -1.40
CA ASP A 36 -5.01 19.61 -0.69
C ASP A 36 -4.72 19.38 0.79
N ASN A 37 -3.54 19.84 1.23
CA ASN A 37 -3.11 19.86 2.64
C ASN A 37 -3.29 18.53 3.41
N PRO A 38 -2.69 17.41 2.94
CA PRO A 38 -2.83 16.10 3.58
C PRO A 38 -2.23 16.04 4.99
N GLU A 39 -1.34 16.96 5.35
CA GLU A 39 -0.73 17.06 6.68
C GLU A 39 -1.71 17.49 7.78
N ALA A 40 -2.84 18.09 7.40
CA ALA A 40 -3.90 18.47 8.34
C ALA A 40 -4.83 17.31 8.72
N LEU A 41 -4.77 16.19 8.00
CA LEU A 41 -5.61 15.02 8.26
C LEU A 41 -5.16 14.27 9.51
N ALA A 42 -6.11 13.71 10.25
CA ALA A 42 -5.75 12.84 11.37
C ALA A 42 -5.09 11.56 10.83
N PRO A 43 -4.10 10.98 11.53
CA PRO A 43 -3.41 9.78 11.05
C PRO A 43 -4.33 8.58 10.81
N ALA A 44 -5.46 8.50 11.53
CA ALA A 44 -6.47 7.47 11.33
C ALA A 44 -7.29 7.65 10.04
N GLU A 45 -7.36 8.87 9.51
CA GLU A 45 -8.15 9.22 8.32
C GLU A 45 -7.32 9.11 7.03
N LEU A 46 -5.98 9.14 7.13
CA LEU A 46 -5.08 9.10 5.97
C LEU A 46 -5.32 7.90 5.05
N LYS A 47 -5.52 6.69 5.62
CA LYS A 47 -5.79 5.48 4.84
C LYS A 47 -7.09 5.60 4.06
N GLU A 48 -8.15 6.08 4.69
CA GLU A 48 -9.46 6.23 4.06
C GLU A 48 -9.44 7.31 2.98
N MET A 49 -8.85 8.47 3.28
CA MET A 49 -8.72 9.56 2.31
C MET A 49 -7.86 9.16 1.10
N CYS A 50 -6.77 8.42 1.32
CA CYS A 50 -5.94 7.89 0.24
C CYS A 50 -6.74 6.92 -0.63
N GLN A 51 -7.55 6.03 -0.04
CA GLN A 51 -8.39 5.10 -0.80
C GLN A 51 -9.46 5.82 -1.62
N MET A 52 -10.08 6.88 -1.06
CA MET A 52 -11.03 7.71 -1.79
C MET A 52 -10.36 8.39 -2.99
N ALA A 53 -9.23 9.06 -2.76
CA ALA A 53 -8.48 9.72 -3.82
C ALA A 53 -8.04 8.75 -4.94
N ILE A 54 -7.65 7.52 -4.59
CA ILE A 54 -7.30 6.48 -5.56
C ILE A 54 -8.54 5.99 -6.32
N THR A 55 -9.69 5.88 -5.66
CA THR A 55 -10.94 5.41 -6.28
C THR A 55 -11.49 6.39 -7.31
N ASP A 56 -11.19 7.68 -7.15
CA ASP A 56 -11.57 8.73 -8.10
C ASP A 56 -10.72 8.73 -9.39
N LEU A 57 -9.61 7.97 -9.41
CA LEU A 57 -8.75 7.82 -10.59
C LEU A 57 -9.19 6.66 -11.49
N GLU A 58 -8.88 6.77 -12.78
CA GLU A 58 -8.96 5.63 -13.69
C GLU A 58 -8.03 4.48 -13.21
N PRO A 59 -8.42 3.20 -13.37
CA PRO A 59 -7.65 2.08 -12.83
C PRO A 59 -6.17 2.06 -13.22
N ALA A 60 -5.86 2.51 -14.44
CA ALA A 60 -4.47 2.62 -14.91
C ALA A 60 -3.69 3.71 -14.17
N ALA A 61 -4.29 4.90 -13.97
CA ALA A 61 -3.68 6.01 -13.26
C ALA A 61 -3.52 5.71 -11.75
N ALA A 62 -4.51 5.03 -11.16
CA ALA A 62 -4.43 4.53 -9.78
C ALA A 62 -3.26 3.55 -9.61
N ALA A 63 -3.12 2.58 -10.51
CA ALA A 63 -2.03 1.63 -10.48
C ALA A 63 -0.67 2.32 -10.68
N GLU A 64 -0.57 3.25 -11.64
CA GLU A 64 0.64 4.03 -11.90
C GLU A 64 1.07 4.81 -10.66
N ALA A 65 0.15 5.50 -9.97
CA ALA A 65 0.47 6.27 -8.78
C ALA A 65 1.07 5.38 -7.67
N VAL A 66 0.42 4.24 -7.37
CA VAL A 66 0.86 3.30 -6.33
C VAL A 66 2.18 2.62 -6.71
N LEU A 67 2.34 2.20 -7.96
CA LEU A 67 3.57 1.55 -8.43
C LEU A 67 4.74 2.53 -8.46
N THR A 68 4.50 3.78 -8.87
CA THR A 68 5.52 4.84 -8.83
C THR A 68 5.99 5.09 -7.41
N TYR A 69 5.09 5.10 -6.43
CA TYR A 69 5.47 5.21 -5.02
C TYR A 69 6.30 4.01 -4.56
N LEU A 70 5.79 2.79 -4.77
CA LEU A 70 6.42 1.55 -4.29
C LEU A 70 7.78 1.25 -4.93
N PHE A 71 7.94 1.59 -6.20
CA PHE A 71 9.14 1.33 -6.97
C PHE A 71 9.87 2.63 -7.33
N SER A 72 9.68 3.70 -6.54
CA SER A 72 10.31 5.00 -6.78
C SER A 72 11.85 4.95 -6.91
N GLU A 73 12.49 3.95 -6.29
CA GLU A 73 13.95 3.71 -6.42
C GLU A 73 14.33 2.81 -7.62
N GLU A 74 13.39 2.02 -8.13
CA GLU A 74 13.62 0.97 -9.14
C GLU A 74 13.10 1.36 -10.54
N LEU A 75 12.06 2.19 -10.62
CA LEU A 75 11.49 2.71 -11.87
C LEU A 75 12.17 4.03 -12.24
N LYS A 76 12.95 4.00 -13.32
CA LYS A 76 13.41 5.23 -14.00
C LYS A 76 12.43 5.59 -15.11
N ASP A 77 12.24 6.88 -15.36
CA ASP A 77 11.40 7.38 -16.46
C ASP A 77 11.74 6.65 -17.78
N GLY A 78 10.76 5.92 -18.33
CA GLY A 78 10.84 5.27 -19.65
C GLY A 78 11.19 3.78 -19.68
N GLN A 79 11.02 3.02 -18.59
CA GLN A 79 11.07 1.54 -18.60
C GLN A 79 9.73 0.86 -18.84
#